data_AF-A0A7S0CM46-F1
#
_entry.id   AF-A0A7S0CM46-F1
#
_cell.length_a   1.000
_cell.length_b   1.000
_cell.length_c   1.000
_cell.angle_alpha   90.00
_cell.angle_beta   90.00
_cell.angle_gamma   90.00
#
_symmetry.space_group_name_H-M   'P 1'
#
loop_
_entity.id
_entity.type
_entity.pdbx_description
1 polymer ?
#
loop_
_entity_poly.entity_id
_entity_poly.type
_entity_poly.pdbx_seq_one_letter_code
_entity_poly.pdbx_strand_id
1 'polypeptide(L)'
;EKRATVVLLRLRDAAFQRSATGKYSARRCAVNLAVGIAAGRIQSTVKIQENALKLVMNVLFPKSLDLANKVVSSATEELIRAADFAIGSHNMIQEANAAALAENDDAIVATRSNSLQPISNVEKNVLASVRKPAVLFMALCVRRPEMIRALLKESCREGADALSKAVRTNMPKFARSAATKYGAAIISLKVADMADGKETSLLLAFLDNVSMKDQLPSKELVDACFQIQSKKFEETGKKDPRFIIPVVSGMNRDMLVEKLPEFVESEPVVYKAALARMSERIERQKLIFREGGDADNIISGMTLCEQLVFLHQLKFKDVGLTQRQYLDAIRICLDEDEIFTDQIIMSALDYMSGKFLIGEEGLPLAYMRTTILTCTKHESLRPWICEVLLPRLIEARVFTDRRQWEGWMRCASMLEEEPKSSIQAILNLPEEQLRIYRSRYSDTAATAV
;
A
#
# COMPACT_ATOMS: atom_id res chain seq x y z
N GLU A 1 -32.36 4.60 30.37
CA GLU A 1 -32.25 3.42 29.48
C GLU A 1 -33.54 2.62 29.31
N LYS A 2 -34.13 2.03 30.37
CA LYS A 2 -35.36 1.20 30.26
C LYS A 2 -36.48 1.86 29.43
N ARG A 3 -36.77 3.14 29.67
CA ARG A 3 -37.74 3.92 28.89
C ARG A 3 -37.38 4.03 27.40
N ALA A 4 -36.11 4.24 27.07
CA ALA A 4 -35.65 4.33 25.69
C ALA A 4 -35.74 2.99 24.96
N THR A 5 -35.51 1.86 25.64
CA THR A 5 -35.76 0.52 25.08
C THR A 5 -37.24 0.32 24.74
N VAL A 6 -38.15 0.75 25.61
CA VAL A 6 -39.60 0.71 25.34
C VAL A 6 -39.96 1.58 24.14
N VAL A 7 -39.33 2.75 23.98
CA VAL A 7 -39.51 3.61 22.79
C VAL A 7 -39.09 2.88 21.51
N LEU A 8 -37.97 2.17 21.50
CA LEU A 8 -37.54 1.38 20.33
C LEU A 8 -38.56 0.30 19.95
N LEU A 9 -39.19 -0.36 20.93
CA LEU A 9 -40.27 -1.32 20.69
C LEU A 9 -41.51 -0.65 20.09
N ARG A 10 -41.90 0.52 20.60
CA ARG A 10 -43.01 1.30 20.02
C ARG A 10 -42.71 1.75 18.59
N LEU A 11 -41.48 2.17 18.30
CA LEU A 11 -41.05 2.53 16.95
C LEU A 11 -41.12 1.33 16.00
N ARG A 12 -40.74 0.13 16.46
CA ARG A 12 -40.92 -1.11 15.70
C ARG A 12 -42.39 -1.33 15.34
N ASP A 13 -43.27 -1.26 16.33
CA ASP A 13 -44.69 -1.55 16.14
C ASP A 13 -45.34 -0.51 15.21
N ALA A 14 -45.01 0.77 15.38
CA ALA A 14 -45.44 1.85 14.49
C ALA A 14 -44.91 1.68 13.06
N ALA A 15 -43.68 1.20 12.88
CA ALA A 15 -43.14 0.90 11.55
C ALA A 15 -43.89 -0.27 10.87
N PHE A 16 -44.39 -1.24 11.64
CA PHE A 16 -45.13 -2.38 11.10
C PHE A 16 -46.59 -2.08 10.75
N GLN A 17 -47.19 -1.03 11.31
CA GLN A 17 -48.53 -0.61 10.94
C GLN A 17 -48.61 -0.30 9.43
N ARG A 18 -49.64 -0.82 8.76
CA ARG A 18 -49.96 -0.48 7.36
C ARG A 18 -50.52 0.95 7.36
N SER A 19 -49.68 1.92 7.02
CA SER A 19 -50.06 3.33 6.91
C SER A 19 -50.09 3.74 5.44
N ALA A 20 -51.00 4.65 5.10
CA ALA A 20 -51.18 5.20 3.75
C ALA A 20 -49.85 5.69 3.14
N THR A 21 -49.71 5.53 1.83
CA THR A 21 -48.56 6.02 1.05
C THR A 21 -48.52 7.54 1.08
N GLY A 22 -47.55 8.11 1.80
CA GLY A 22 -47.36 9.55 1.89
C GLY A 22 -46.12 9.95 2.68
N LYS A 23 -45.65 11.20 2.48
CA LYS A 23 -44.46 11.78 3.13
C LYS A 23 -44.56 11.81 4.67
N TYR A 24 -45.78 11.82 5.20
CA TYR A 24 -46.10 11.87 6.63
C TYR A 24 -46.67 10.57 7.20
N SER A 25 -46.44 9.43 6.55
CA SER A 25 -46.88 8.14 7.10
C SER A 25 -46.22 7.85 8.45
N ALA A 26 -47.01 7.37 9.43
CA ALA A 26 -46.52 6.98 10.75
C ALA A 26 -45.34 6.00 10.64
N ARG A 27 -45.38 5.12 9.63
CA ARG A 27 -44.30 4.21 9.26
C ARG A 27 -42.99 4.95 8.91
N ARG A 28 -43.03 5.94 8.01
CA ARG A 28 -41.83 6.70 7.61
C ARG A 28 -41.25 7.46 8.80
N CYS A 29 -42.10 8.11 9.60
CA CYS A 29 -41.66 8.81 10.81
C CYS A 29 -40.99 7.85 11.81
N ALA A 30 -41.58 6.68 12.06
CA ALA A 30 -41.01 5.68 12.96
C ALA A 30 -39.63 5.17 12.48
N VAL A 31 -39.51 4.88 11.18
CA VAL A 31 -38.24 4.49 10.56
C VAL A 31 -37.21 5.61 10.67
N ASN A 32 -37.58 6.85 10.34
CA ASN A 32 -36.68 8.01 10.41
C ASN A 32 -36.17 8.28 11.82
N LEU A 33 -37.01 8.08 12.84
CA LEU A 33 -36.60 8.19 14.25
C LEU A 33 -35.66 7.06 14.64
N ALA A 34 -35.96 5.81 14.28
CA ALA A 34 -35.10 4.67 14.58
C ALA A 34 -33.71 4.81 13.92
N VAL A 35 -33.68 5.24 12.66
CA VAL A 35 -32.45 5.54 11.91
C VAL A 35 -31.71 6.73 12.52
N GLY A 36 -32.40 7.80 12.91
CA GLY A 36 -31.80 8.96 13.57
C GLY A 36 -31.18 8.64 14.93
N ILE A 37 -31.76 7.73 15.71
CA ILE A 37 -31.17 7.22 16.96
C ILE A 37 -29.92 6.38 16.63
N ALA A 38 -30.00 5.46 15.66
CA ALA A 38 -28.87 4.61 15.26
C ALA A 38 -27.69 5.43 14.71
N ALA A 39 -27.98 6.47 13.92
CA ALA A 39 -26.99 7.39 13.35
C ALA A 39 -26.43 8.39 14.38
N GLY A 40 -27.00 8.45 15.59
CA GLY A 40 -26.54 9.34 16.67
C GLY A 40 -27.00 10.79 16.56
N ARG A 41 -27.87 11.13 15.60
CA ARG A 41 -28.51 12.44 15.49
C ARG A 41 -29.39 12.74 16.70
N ILE A 42 -30.09 11.73 17.20
CA ILE A 42 -30.86 11.83 18.44
C ILE A 42 -29.95 11.40 19.58
N GLN A 43 -29.69 12.32 20.52
CA GLN A 43 -28.84 12.07 21.67
C GLN A 43 -29.41 10.94 22.53
N SER A 44 -28.61 9.89 22.73
CA SER A 44 -28.96 8.74 23.57
C SER A 44 -27.69 8.02 24.01
N THR A 45 -27.80 7.10 24.97
CA THR A 45 -26.66 6.28 25.39
C THR A 45 -26.19 5.36 24.26
N VAL A 46 -24.89 5.03 24.23
CA VAL A 46 -24.28 4.16 23.20
C VAL A 46 -25.05 2.84 23.06
N LYS A 47 -25.44 2.24 24.19
CA LYS A 47 -26.25 1.02 24.24
C LYS A 47 -27.59 1.14 23.52
N ILE A 48 -28.27 2.28 23.64
CA ILE A 48 -29.54 2.51 22.95
C ILE A 48 -29.33 2.69 21.44
N GLN A 49 -28.24 3.33 21.03
CA GLN A 49 -27.90 3.50 19.61
C GLN A 49 -27.56 2.15 18.96
N GLU A 50 -26.84 1.28 19.66
CA GLU A 50 -26.59 -0.09 19.20
C GLU A 50 -27.87 -0.92 19.09
N ASN A 51 -28.78 -0.80 20.06
CA ASN A 51 -30.08 -1.46 19.99
C ASN A 51 -30.94 -0.91 18.85
N ALA A 52 -30.88 0.39 18.59
CA ALA A 52 -31.53 1.01 17.44
C ALA A 52 -30.93 0.52 16.11
N LEU A 53 -29.60 0.40 16.02
CA LEU A 53 -28.92 -0.18 14.86
C LEU A 53 -29.37 -1.63 14.62
N LYS A 54 -29.43 -2.46 15.67
CA LYS A 54 -29.95 -3.83 15.59
C LYS A 54 -31.42 -3.85 15.16
N LEU A 55 -32.25 -2.94 15.65
CA LEU A 55 -33.64 -2.81 15.21
C LEU A 55 -33.74 -2.46 13.72
N VAL A 56 -33.03 -1.41 13.28
CA VAL A 56 -33.04 -0.96 11.88
C VAL A 56 -32.53 -2.07 10.97
N MET A 57 -31.38 -2.66 11.29
CA MET A 57 -30.75 -3.67 10.45
C MET A 57 -31.48 -5.00 10.52
N ASN A 58 -31.74 -5.57 11.69
CA ASN A 58 -32.20 -6.97 11.78
C ASN A 58 -33.73 -7.14 11.79
N VAL A 59 -34.48 -6.07 12.06
CA VAL A 59 -35.94 -6.15 12.19
C VAL A 59 -36.65 -5.35 11.11
N LEU A 60 -36.30 -4.08 10.92
CA LEU A 60 -37.02 -3.20 9.98
C LEU A 60 -36.63 -3.49 8.53
N PHE A 61 -35.32 -3.51 8.24
CA PHE A 61 -34.81 -3.70 6.89
C PHE A 61 -35.24 -5.03 6.22
N PRO A 62 -35.17 -6.21 6.87
CA PRO A 62 -35.51 -7.47 6.21
C PRO A 62 -37.03 -7.74 6.15
N LYS A 63 -37.86 -6.98 6.86
CA LYS A 63 -39.29 -7.32 7.01
C LYS A 63 -40.10 -7.20 5.72
N SER A 64 -39.85 -6.18 4.91
CA SER A 64 -40.55 -5.95 3.65
C SER A 64 -39.74 -5.03 2.74
N LEU A 65 -39.95 -5.13 1.43
CA LEU A 65 -39.29 -4.27 0.45
C LEU A 65 -39.60 -2.78 0.69
N ASP A 66 -40.84 -2.46 1.06
CA ASP A 66 -41.26 -1.09 1.39
C ASP A 66 -40.52 -0.51 2.61
N LEU A 67 -40.40 -1.28 3.69
CA LEU A 67 -39.64 -0.86 4.87
C LEU A 67 -38.16 -0.72 4.55
N ALA A 68 -37.59 -1.66 3.79
CA ALA A 68 -36.21 -1.58 3.36
C ALA A 68 -35.95 -0.28 2.56
N ASN A 69 -36.83 0.07 1.62
CA ASN A 69 -36.70 1.28 0.82
C ASN A 69 -36.82 2.55 1.69
N LYS A 70 -37.71 2.55 2.68
CA LYS A 70 -37.82 3.66 3.67
C LYS A 70 -36.56 3.78 4.54
N VAL A 71 -36.00 2.65 4.99
CA VAL A 71 -34.73 2.63 5.75
C VAL A 71 -33.60 3.18 4.89
N VAL A 72 -33.50 2.75 3.63
CA VAL A 72 -32.48 3.24 2.69
C VAL A 72 -32.62 4.74 2.44
N SER A 73 -33.84 5.23 2.17
CA SER A 73 -34.09 6.66 2.01
C SER A 73 -33.67 7.44 3.26
N SER A 74 -34.07 6.99 4.45
CA SER A 74 -33.71 7.66 5.70
C SER A 74 -32.21 7.62 5.98
N ALA A 75 -31.53 6.50 5.72
CA ALA A 75 -30.09 6.38 5.94
C ALA A 75 -29.29 7.22 4.94
N THR A 76 -29.77 7.36 3.70
CA THR A 76 -29.19 8.26 2.69
C THR A 76 -29.32 9.71 3.13
N GLU A 77 -30.48 10.12 3.66
CA GLU A 77 -30.65 11.46 4.24
C GLU A 77 -29.67 11.72 5.42
N GLU A 78 -29.44 10.73 6.30
CA GLU A 78 -28.44 10.89 7.38
C GLU A 78 -26.99 10.94 6.85
N LEU A 79 -26.66 10.20 5.78
CA LEU A 79 -25.34 10.28 5.15
C LEU A 79 -25.11 11.66 4.50
N ILE A 80 -26.09 12.19 3.78
CA ILE A 80 -26.02 13.53 3.18
C ILE A 80 -25.83 14.59 4.27
N ARG A 81 -26.59 14.51 5.38
CA ARG A 81 -26.39 15.42 6.52
C ARG A 81 -24.98 15.30 7.13
N ALA A 82 -24.42 14.10 7.20
CA ALA A 82 -23.05 13.90 7.67
C ALA A 82 -22.03 14.52 6.71
N ALA A 83 -22.28 14.44 5.39
CA ALA A 83 -21.46 15.11 4.39
C ALA A 83 -21.55 16.64 4.52
N ASP A 84 -22.76 17.19 4.61
CA ASP A 84 -22.96 18.65 4.77
C ASP A 84 -22.34 19.18 6.07
N PHE A 85 -22.43 18.41 7.17
CA PHE A 85 -21.77 18.74 8.42
C PHE A 85 -20.23 18.70 8.32
N ALA A 86 -19.68 17.72 7.61
CA ALA A 86 -18.24 17.64 7.35
C ALA A 86 -17.76 18.83 6.51
N ILE A 87 -18.49 19.18 5.46
CA ILE A 87 -18.20 20.32 4.58
C ILE A 87 -18.26 21.64 5.36
N GLY A 88 -19.30 21.84 6.16
CA GLY A 88 -19.43 23.04 7.00
C GLY A 88 -18.32 23.17 8.06
N SER A 89 -17.71 22.05 8.46
CA SER A 89 -16.61 22.02 9.43
C SER A 89 -15.22 22.04 8.78
N HIS A 90 -15.13 22.02 7.44
CA HIS A 90 -13.88 21.81 6.70
C HIS A 90 -12.79 22.85 7.04
N ASN A 91 -13.12 24.14 6.90
CA ASN A 91 -12.16 25.22 7.18
C ASN A 91 -11.72 25.22 8.65
N MET A 92 -12.65 25.00 9.58
CA MET A 92 -12.33 24.92 11.01
C MET A 92 -11.37 23.76 11.32
N ILE A 93 -11.53 22.62 10.65
CA ILE A 93 -10.61 21.48 10.77
C ILE A 93 -9.24 21.83 10.21
N GLN A 94 -9.17 22.47 9.04
CA GLN A 94 -7.90 22.85 8.42
C GLN A 94 -7.12 23.84 9.30
N GLU A 95 -7.77 24.88 9.81
CA GLU A 95 -7.15 25.86 10.71
C GLU A 95 -6.66 25.19 12.00
N ALA A 96 -7.50 24.36 12.63
CA ALA A 96 -7.13 23.65 13.86
C ALA A 96 -6.00 22.64 13.63
N ASN A 97 -5.97 21.97 12.48
CA ASN A 97 -4.91 21.02 12.13
C ASN A 97 -3.60 21.75 11.82
N ALA A 98 -3.64 22.89 11.13
CA ALA A 98 -2.46 23.72 10.88
C ALA A 98 -1.86 24.27 12.18
N ALA A 99 -2.69 24.74 13.11
CA ALA A 99 -2.24 25.18 14.43
C ALA A 99 -1.61 24.02 15.23
N ALA A 100 -2.26 22.85 15.25
CA ALA A 100 -1.75 21.68 15.97
C ALA A 100 -0.41 21.17 15.40
N LEU A 101 -0.21 21.26 14.08
CA LEU A 101 1.06 20.88 13.43
C LEU A 101 2.17 21.91 13.67
N ALA A 102 1.83 23.19 13.88
CA ALA A 102 2.80 24.23 14.19
C ALA A 102 3.28 24.18 15.65
N GLU A 103 2.44 23.68 16.57
CA GLU A 103 2.74 23.60 18.00
C GLU A 103 3.39 22.29 18.43
N ASN A 104 3.25 21.21 17.64
CA ASN A 104 3.64 19.87 18.06
C ASN A 104 4.35 19.06 16.97
N ASP A 105 5.67 18.96 17.07
CA ASP A 105 6.50 18.12 16.19
C ASP A 105 6.10 16.63 16.25
N ASP A 106 5.57 16.13 17.37
CA ASP A 106 5.07 14.75 17.49
C ASP A 106 3.80 14.51 16.66
N ALA A 107 2.99 15.56 16.41
CA ALA A 107 1.82 15.45 15.55
C ALA A 107 2.21 15.26 14.08
N ILE A 108 3.35 15.81 13.66
CA ILE A 108 3.93 15.61 12.32
C ILE A 108 4.37 14.14 12.17
N VAL A 109 5.04 13.59 13.18
CA VAL A 109 5.49 12.17 13.19
C VAL A 109 4.29 11.20 13.22
N ALA A 110 3.25 11.50 14.01
CA ALA A 110 2.02 10.70 14.05
C ALA A 110 1.25 10.72 12.72
N THR A 111 1.24 11.85 12.01
CA THR A 111 0.60 11.96 10.70
C THR A 111 1.34 11.15 9.64
N ARG A 112 2.67 11.05 9.72
CA ARG A 112 3.49 10.21 8.84
C ARG A 112 3.27 8.71 9.05
N SER A 113 3.00 8.29 10.29
CA SER A 113 2.79 6.87 10.61
C SER A 113 1.34 6.39 10.42
N ASN A 114 0.33 7.24 10.65
CA ASN A 114 -1.08 6.87 10.46
C ASN A 114 -1.97 8.04 10.04
N SER A 115 -2.06 8.28 8.73
CA SER A 115 -2.83 9.38 8.12
C SER A 115 -4.34 9.38 8.44
N LEU A 116 -4.87 8.26 8.96
CA LEU A 116 -6.27 8.12 9.35
C LEU A 116 -6.57 8.57 10.80
N GLN A 117 -5.56 8.89 11.61
CA GLN A 117 -5.77 9.43 12.96
C GLN A 117 -6.14 10.92 12.93
N PRO A 118 -7.01 11.39 13.84
CA PRO A 118 -7.29 12.82 13.97
C PRO A 118 -6.05 13.56 14.44
N ILE A 119 -5.79 14.73 13.83
CA ILE A 119 -4.65 15.59 14.17
C ILE A 119 -5.05 16.54 15.31
N SER A 120 -6.26 17.12 15.24
CA SER A 120 -6.79 18.03 16.27
C SER A 120 -7.98 17.45 17.04
N ASN A 121 -8.25 18.03 18.21
CA ASN A 121 -9.46 17.74 18.99
C ASN A 121 -10.75 18.11 18.23
N VAL A 122 -10.69 19.16 17.40
CA VAL A 122 -11.80 19.59 16.53
C VAL A 122 -12.11 18.48 15.52
N GLU A 123 -11.09 17.98 14.82
CA GLU A 123 -11.23 16.88 13.86
C GLU A 123 -11.78 15.62 14.55
N LYS A 124 -11.26 15.26 15.73
CA LYS A 124 -11.72 14.11 16.51
C LYS A 124 -13.22 14.16 16.82
N ASN A 125 -13.73 15.34 17.19
CA ASN A 125 -15.15 15.54 17.49
C ASN A 125 -16.04 15.45 16.24
N VAL A 126 -15.57 16.02 15.12
CA VAL A 126 -16.29 15.92 13.83
C VAL A 126 -16.32 14.46 13.35
N LEU A 127 -15.17 13.77 13.38
CA LEU A 127 -15.07 12.35 13.03
C LEU A 127 -16.01 11.47 13.87
N ALA A 128 -16.09 11.71 15.18
CA ALA A 128 -17.01 10.98 16.06
C ALA A 128 -18.49 11.15 15.66
N SER A 129 -18.84 12.34 15.15
CA SER A 129 -20.20 12.69 14.73
C SER A 129 -20.57 12.06 13.37
N VAL A 130 -19.66 12.08 12.40
CA VAL A 130 -19.90 11.51 11.06
C VAL A 130 -19.70 10.00 10.98
N ARG A 131 -19.00 9.40 11.95
CA ARG A 131 -18.72 7.96 12.00
C ARG A 131 -19.98 7.09 12.07
N LYS A 132 -20.94 7.43 12.92
CA LYS A 132 -22.14 6.58 13.13
C LYS A 132 -23.05 6.52 11.89
N PRO A 133 -23.37 7.65 11.22
CA PRO A 133 -24.07 7.63 9.94
C PRO A 133 -23.32 6.80 8.88
N ALA A 134 -22.00 6.97 8.77
CA ALA A 134 -21.18 6.21 7.83
C ALA A 134 -21.24 4.70 8.10
N VAL A 135 -21.05 4.26 9.36
CA VAL A 135 -21.07 2.83 9.73
C VAL A 135 -22.45 2.21 9.48
N LEU A 136 -23.53 2.92 9.81
CA LEU A 136 -24.89 2.47 9.49
C LEU A 136 -25.07 2.28 7.97
N PHE A 137 -24.62 3.25 7.18
CA PHE A 137 -24.75 3.20 5.72
C PHE A 137 -23.90 2.08 5.10
N MET A 138 -22.65 1.89 5.56
CA MET A 138 -21.80 0.77 5.15
C MET A 138 -22.43 -0.58 5.50
N ALA A 139 -23.07 -0.72 6.66
CA ALA A 139 -23.78 -1.94 7.02
C ALA A 139 -24.95 -2.26 6.07
N LEU A 140 -25.64 -1.22 5.56
CA LEU A 140 -26.66 -1.36 4.52
C LEU A 140 -26.06 -1.72 3.17
N CYS A 141 -24.89 -1.19 2.81
CA CYS A 141 -24.16 -1.54 1.59
C CYS A 141 -23.80 -3.03 1.52
N VAL A 142 -23.44 -3.67 2.64
CA VAL A 142 -23.23 -5.14 2.71
C VAL A 142 -24.52 -5.90 2.38
N ARG A 143 -25.71 -5.31 2.56
CA ARG A 143 -26.99 -5.95 2.24
C ARG A 143 -27.50 -5.62 0.85
N ARG A 144 -27.22 -4.42 0.35
CA ARG A 144 -27.55 -3.95 -1.00
C ARG A 144 -26.33 -3.23 -1.60
N PRO A 145 -25.50 -3.95 -2.40
CA PRO A 145 -24.28 -3.38 -2.96
C PRO A 145 -24.49 -2.15 -3.85
N GLU A 146 -25.67 -1.99 -4.45
CA GLU A 146 -26.01 -0.82 -5.29
C GLU A 146 -25.91 0.52 -4.52
N MET A 147 -26.03 0.48 -3.19
CA MET A 147 -25.90 1.66 -2.35
C MET A 147 -24.46 2.17 -2.25
N ILE A 148 -23.46 1.35 -2.64
CA ILE A 148 -22.04 1.74 -2.56
C ILE A 148 -21.77 2.97 -3.43
N ARG A 149 -22.45 3.12 -4.58
CA ARG A 149 -22.36 4.34 -5.40
C ARG A 149 -22.68 5.60 -4.61
N ALA A 150 -23.74 5.58 -3.80
CA ALA A 150 -24.11 6.73 -2.97
C ALA A 150 -23.10 6.96 -1.84
N LEU A 151 -22.55 5.89 -1.24
CA LEU A 151 -21.49 6.01 -0.24
C LEU A 151 -20.26 6.72 -0.82
N LEU A 152 -19.79 6.27 -1.98
CA LEU A 152 -18.62 6.82 -2.68
C LEU A 152 -18.85 8.29 -3.02
N LYS A 153 -19.97 8.59 -3.71
CA LYS A 153 -20.31 9.94 -4.15
C LYS A 153 -20.41 10.94 -3.00
N GLU A 154 -21.14 10.61 -1.93
CA GLU A 154 -21.33 11.55 -0.81
C GLU A 154 -20.07 11.72 0.03
N SER A 155 -19.23 10.69 0.13
CA SER A 155 -17.96 10.75 0.89
C SER A 155 -16.84 11.46 0.13
N CYS A 156 -16.93 11.56 -1.19
CA CYS A 156 -15.98 12.25 -2.06
C CYS A 156 -16.49 13.63 -2.53
N ARG A 157 -17.48 14.22 -1.86
CA ARG A 157 -17.87 15.62 -2.08
C ARG A 157 -16.73 16.55 -1.65
N GLU A 158 -16.60 17.67 -2.36
CA GLU A 158 -15.61 18.70 -2.05
C GLU A 158 -15.81 19.22 -0.61
N GLY A 159 -14.75 19.20 0.19
CA GLY A 159 -14.76 19.57 1.61
C GLY A 159 -15.23 18.47 2.58
N ALA A 160 -15.68 17.31 2.10
CA ALA A 160 -16.18 16.21 2.94
C ALA A 160 -15.07 15.28 3.50
N ASP A 161 -13.84 15.77 3.65
CA ASP A 161 -12.67 14.95 4.01
C ASP A 161 -12.85 14.19 5.33
N ALA A 162 -13.50 14.81 6.33
CA ALA A 162 -13.79 14.12 7.58
C ALA A 162 -14.70 12.90 7.37
N LEU A 163 -15.69 12.99 6.46
CA LEU A 163 -16.53 11.84 6.12
C LEU A 163 -15.73 10.78 5.34
N SER A 164 -14.94 11.20 4.35
CA SER A 164 -14.04 10.31 3.60
C SER A 164 -13.09 9.54 4.53
N LYS A 165 -12.47 10.24 5.48
CA LYS A 165 -11.58 9.66 6.51
C LYS A 165 -12.34 8.70 7.43
N ALA A 166 -13.54 9.06 7.89
CA ALA A 166 -14.37 8.16 8.71
C ALA A 166 -14.77 6.88 7.95
N VAL A 167 -15.06 6.98 6.66
CA VAL A 167 -15.34 5.82 5.79
C VAL A 167 -14.10 4.94 5.63
N ARG A 168 -12.92 5.52 5.33
CA ARG A 168 -11.65 4.78 5.24
C ARG A 168 -11.31 4.04 6.52
N THR A 169 -11.46 4.68 7.68
CA THR A 169 -11.18 4.07 8.99
C THR A 169 -12.07 2.84 9.28
N ASN A 170 -13.28 2.80 8.72
CA ASN A 170 -14.20 1.67 8.90
C ASN A 170 -14.29 0.75 7.66
N MET A 171 -13.58 1.08 6.58
CA MET A 171 -13.46 0.29 5.34
C MET A 171 -13.04 -1.16 5.59
N PRO A 172 -12.09 -1.48 6.51
CA PRO A 172 -11.67 -2.86 6.73
C PRO A 172 -12.84 -3.79 7.11
N LYS A 173 -13.73 -3.34 8.00
CA LYS A 173 -14.89 -4.13 8.41
C LYS A 173 -15.90 -4.27 7.28
N PHE A 174 -16.11 -3.19 6.53
CA PHE A 174 -17.05 -3.15 5.41
C PHE A 174 -16.60 -4.04 4.24
N ALA A 175 -15.39 -3.83 3.73
CA ALA A 175 -14.82 -4.54 2.59
C ALA A 175 -14.76 -6.05 2.84
N ARG A 176 -14.25 -6.47 4.01
CA ARG A 176 -14.20 -7.89 4.38
C ARG A 176 -15.60 -8.52 4.46
N SER A 177 -16.55 -7.84 5.11
CA SER A 177 -17.92 -8.35 5.21
C SER A 177 -18.61 -8.47 3.84
N ALA A 178 -18.34 -7.53 2.92
CA ALA A 178 -18.87 -7.58 1.56
C ALA A 178 -18.21 -8.69 0.74
N ALA A 179 -16.88 -8.85 0.84
CA ALA A 179 -16.13 -9.90 0.18
C ALA A 179 -16.55 -11.30 0.63
N THR A 180 -16.72 -11.53 1.94
CA THR A 180 -17.21 -12.82 2.47
C THR A 180 -18.62 -13.15 1.97
N LYS A 181 -19.47 -12.14 1.75
CA LYS A 181 -20.87 -12.36 1.37
C LYS A 181 -21.09 -12.55 -0.14
N TYR A 182 -20.38 -11.78 -0.97
CA TYR A 182 -20.60 -11.77 -2.43
C TYR A 182 -19.44 -12.36 -3.23
N GLY A 183 -18.33 -12.74 -2.58
CA GLY A 183 -17.08 -13.08 -3.22
C GLY A 183 -16.23 -11.84 -3.50
N ALA A 184 -14.93 -11.94 -3.21
CA ALA A 184 -13.98 -10.83 -3.33
C ALA A 184 -13.87 -10.28 -4.76
N ALA A 185 -13.73 -11.15 -5.76
CA ALA A 185 -13.62 -10.75 -7.16
C ALA A 185 -14.87 -10.01 -7.67
N ILE A 186 -16.06 -10.58 -7.41
CA ILE A 186 -17.34 -10.05 -7.88
C ILE A 186 -17.63 -8.68 -7.25
N ILE A 187 -17.43 -8.55 -5.93
CA ILE A 187 -17.68 -7.27 -5.27
C ILE A 187 -16.68 -6.20 -5.71
N SER A 188 -15.41 -6.54 -5.90
CA SER A 188 -14.38 -5.61 -6.38
C SER A 188 -14.73 -5.04 -7.76
N LEU A 189 -15.13 -5.89 -8.72
CA LEU A 189 -15.60 -5.44 -10.04
C LEU A 189 -16.82 -4.53 -9.93
N LYS A 190 -17.81 -4.94 -9.12
CA LYS A 190 -19.04 -4.18 -8.93
C LYS A 190 -18.81 -2.81 -8.29
N VAL A 191 -17.87 -2.70 -7.34
CA VAL A 191 -17.49 -1.42 -6.73
C VAL A 191 -16.70 -0.55 -7.72
N ALA A 192 -15.81 -1.14 -8.53
CA ALA A 192 -15.08 -0.42 -9.56
C ALA A 192 -16.00 0.16 -10.65
N ASP A 193 -17.06 -0.55 -11.05
CA ASP A 193 -18.08 -0.05 -11.99
C ASP A 193 -18.95 1.09 -11.38
N MET A 194 -18.97 1.21 -10.05
CA MET A 194 -19.69 2.27 -9.34
C MET A 194 -18.84 3.50 -9.04
N ALA A 195 -17.52 3.38 -9.05
CA ALA A 195 -16.60 4.48 -8.72
C ALA A 195 -16.19 5.25 -9.97
N ASP A 196 -16.27 6.57 -9.92
CA ASP A 196 -15.75 7.49 -10.92
C ASP A 196 -14.36 8.00 -10.51
N GLY A 197 -13.71 8.84 -11.35
CA GLY A 197 -12.34 9.30 -11.13
C GLY A 197 -12.10 9.94 -9.76
N LYS A 198 -13.08 10.71 -9.25
CA LYS A 198 -13.02 11.36 -7.93
C LYS A 198 -13.02 10.38 -6.75
N GLU A 199 -13.53 9.17 -6.97
CA GLU A 199 -13.72 8.15 -5.93
C GLU A 199 -12.65 7.06 -5.96
N THR A 200 -11.67 7.17 -6.87
CA THR A 200 -10.55 6.24 -7.05
C THR A 200 -9.84 5.94 -5.73
N SER A 201 -9.64 6.95 -4.89
CA SER A 201 -8.96 6.78 -3.61
C SER A 201 -9.74 5.89 -2.63
N LEU A 202 -11.08 5.93 -2.64
CA LEU A 202 -11.91 5.04 -1.82
C LEU A 202 -12.01 3.64 -2.45
N LEU A 203 -12.00 3.54 -3.77
CA LEU A 203 -11.91 2.25 -4.48
C LEU A 203 -10.60 1.53 -4.13
N LEU A 204 -9.46 2.21 -4.18
CA LEU A 204 -8.17 1.64 -3.78
C LEU A 204 -8.21 1.17 -2.32
N ALA A 205 -8.73 2.00 -1.40
CA ALA A 205 -8.91 1.61 0.00
C ALA A 205 -9.84 0.39 0.17
N PHE A 206 -10.86 0.25 -0.67
CA PHE A 206 -11.72 -0.94 -0.68
C PHE A 206 -10.95 -2.18 -1.13
N LEU A 207 -10.24 -2.11 -2.26
CA LEU A 207 -9.46 -3.23 -2.80
C LEU A 207 -8.37 -3.70 -1.83
N ASP A 208 -7.64 -2.78 -1.20
CA ASP A 208 -6.63 -3.08 -0.18
C ASP A 208 -7.19 -3.87 1.02
N ASN A 209 -8.46 -3.64 1.36
CA ASN A 209 -9.12 -4.30 2.49
C ASN A 209 -9.93 -5.54 2.10
N VAL A 210 -10.21 -5.73 0.81
CA VAL A 210 -10.74 -6.99 0.27
C VAL A 210 -9.64 -8.04 0.24
N SER A 211 -8.42 -7.64 -0.16
CA SER A 211 -7.25 -8.51 -0.12
C SER A 211 -6.74 -8.63 1.33
N MET A 212 -7.17 -9.68 2.02
CA MET A 212 -6.80 -9.90 3.43
C MET A 212 -5.31 -10.23 3.53
N LYS A 213 -4.57 -9.52 4.38
CA LYS A 213 -3.12 -9.72 4.59
C LYS A 213 -2.74 -11.18 4.92
N ASP A 214 -3.60 -11.87 5.66
CA ASP A 214 -3.34 -13.24 6.13
C ASP A 214 -3.77 -14.34 5.13
N GLN A 215 -4.39 -13.98 4.00
CA GLN A 215 -4.91 -14.96 3.04
C GLN A 215 -4.29 -14.75 1.65
N LEU A 216 -4.01 -15.85 0.95
CA LEU A 216 -3.60 -15.79 -0.46
C LEU A 216 -4.75 -15.17 -1.29
N PRO A 217 -4.51 -14.08 -2.03
CA PRO A 217 -5.48 -13.59 -3.00
C PRO A 217 -5.86 -14.69 -3.98
N SER A 218 -7.15 -14.94 -4.17
CA SER A 218 -7.60 -15.95 -5.13
C SER A 218 -7.29 -15.52 -6.57
N LYS A 219 -7.11 -16.48 -7.48
CA LYS A 219 -6.83 -16.18 -8.89
C LYS A 219 -7.91 -15.30 -9.51
N GLU A 220 -9.18 -15.52 -9.15
CA GLU A 220 -10.30 -14.70 -9.62
C GLU A 220 -10.20 -13.25 -9.13
N LEU A 221 -9.68 -13.03 -7.91
CA LEU A 221 -9.47 -11.67 -7.39
C LEU A 221 -8.29 -10.99 -8.10
N VAL A 222 -7.22 -11.72 -8.39
CA VAL A 222 -6.10 -11.24 -9.19
C VAL A 222 -6.60 -10.79 -10.57
N ASP A 223 -7.34 -11.66 -11.28
CA ASP A 223 -7.92 -11.36 -12.59
C ASP A 223 -8.88 -10.17 -12.54
N ALA A 224 -9.69 -10.06 -11.48
CA ALA A 224 -10.57 -8.91 -11.27
C ALA A 224 -9.79 -7.60 -11.13
N CYS A 225 -8.69 -7.57 -10.36
CA CYS A 225 -7.83 -6.38 -10.25
C CYS A 225 -7.20 -5.99 -11.59
N PHE A 226 -6.78 -6.95 -12.42
CA PHE A 226 -6.30 -6.67 -13.78
C PHE A 226 -7.39 -6.09 -14.68
N GLN A 227 -8.60 -6.64 -14.62
CA GLN A 227 -9.74 -6.07 -15.34
C GLN A 227 -10.02 -4.64 -14.89
N ILE A 228 -9.98 -4.36 -13.59
CA ILE A 228 -10.16 -3.00 -13.06
C ILE A 228 -9.09 -2.06 -13.58
N GLN A 229 -7.80 -2.44 -13.50
CA GLN A 229 -6.69 -1.66 -14.03
C GLN A 229 -6.86 -1.37 -15.53
N SER A 230 -7.35 -2.35 -16.31
CA SER A 230 -7.58 -2.18 -17.75
C SER A 230 -8.76 -1.27 -18.09
N LYS A 231 -9.71 -1.08 -17.16
CA LYS A 231 -10.90 -0.22 -17.36
C LYS A 231 -10.67 1.19 -16.81
N LYS A 232 -9.84 1.34 -15.79
CA LYS A 232 -9.56 2.60 -15.09
C LYS A 232 -8.21 3.14 -15.56
N PHE A 233 -8.21 3.70 -16.78
CA PHE A 233 -7.05 4.45 -17.28
C PHE A 233 -6.91 5.76 -16.52
N GLU A 234 -5.66 6.15 -16.24
CA GLU A 234 -5.37 7.51 -15.83
C GLU A 234 -5.69 8.49 -16.96
N GLU A 235 -5.81 9.79 -16.64
CA GLU A 235 -5.97 10.86 -17.64
C GLU A 235 -4.83 10.87 -18.68
N THR A 236 -3.67 10.31 -18.32
CA THR A 236 -2.47 10.15 -19.15
C THR A 236 -2.53 8.95 -20.11
N GLY A 237 -3.57 8.11 -20.03
CA GLY A 237 -3.70 6.87 -20.79
C GLY A 237 -2.85 5.71 -20.26
N LYS A 238 -2.11 5.91 -19.16
CA LYS A 238 -1.33 4.86 -18.50
C LYS A 238 -2.19 4.02 -17.56
N LYS A 239 -1.77 2.78 -17.35
CA LYS A 239 -2.36 1.86 -16.37
C LYS A 239 -1.89 2.26 -14.98
N ASP A 240 -2.81 2.49 -14.06
CA ASP A 240 -2.47 2.78 -12.67
C ASP A 240 -2.10 1.47 -11.93
N PRO A 241 -0.85 1.29 -11.47
CA PRO A 241 -0.43 0.08 -10.79
C PRO A 241 -1.03 -0.06 -9.38
N ARG A 242 -1.60 1.00 -8.79
CA ARG A 242 -2.23 0.94 -7.47
C ARG A 242 -3.39 -0.05 -7.42
N PHE A 243 -4.06 -0.31 -8.54
CA PHE A 243 -5.16 -1.29 -8.60
C PHE A 243 -4.71 -2.74 -8.44
N ILE A 244 -3.44 -3.05 -8.76
CA ILE A 244 -2.89 -4.41 -8.66
C ILE A 244 -2.10 -4.63 -7.39
N ILE A 245 -1.59 -3.57 -6.74
CA ILE A 245 -0.87 -3.66 -5.46
C ILE A 245 -1.59 -4.54 -4.43
N PRO A 246 -2.92 -4.43 -4.19
CA PRO A 246 -3.59 -5.28 -3.21
C PRO A 246 -3.38 -6.79 -3.41
N VAL A 247 -3.13 -7.25 -4.64
CA VAL A 247 -3.07 -8.66 -5.01
C VAL A 247 -1.68 -9.16 -5.42
N VAL A 248 -0.63 -8.32 -5.40
CA VAL A 248 0.73 -8.73 -5.85
C VAL A 248 1.31 -9.89 -5.03
N SER A 249 0.96 -10.00 -3.75
CA SER A 249 1.38 -11.11 -2.89
C SER A 249 0.78 -12.48 -3.30
N GLY A 250 -0.23 -12.47 -4.18
CA GLY A 250 -0.83 -13.67 -4.77
C GLY A 250 -0.39 -13.97 -6.19
N MET A 251 0.46 -13.12 -6.78
CA MET A 251 0.99 -13.36 -8.13
C MET A 251 2.17 -14.33 -8.08
N ASN A 252 2.38 -15.05 -9.17
CA ASN A 252 3.56 -15.90 -9.33
C ASN A 252 4.80 -15.03 -9.62
N ARG A 253 5.98 -15.62 -9.56
CA ARG A 253 7.22 -14.84 -9.66
C ARG A 253 7.39 -14.24 -11.05
N ASP A 254 7.11 -15.02 -12.10
CA ASP A 254 7.32 -14.60 -13.48
C ASP A 254 6.45 -13.38 -13.84
N MET A 255 5.20 -13.38 -13.41
CA MET A 255 4.27 -12.26 -13.60
C MET A 255 4.72 -11.00 -12.83
N LEU A 256 5.31 -11.16 -11.65
CA LEU A 256 5.87 -10.04 -10.89
C LEU A 256 7.10 -9.46 -11.59
N VAL A 257 7.95 -10.30 -12.19
CA VAL A 257 9.09 -9.84 -13.01
C VAL A 257 8.60 -9.04 -14.21
N GLU A 258 7.57 -9.52 -14.91
CA GLU A 258 6.95 -8.80 -16.03
C GLU A 258 6.36 -7.45 -15.61
N LYS A 259 5.86 -7.34 -14.36
CA LYS A 259 5.23 -6.13 -13.83
C LYS A 259 6.19 -5.17 -13.14
N LEU A 260 7.39 -5.61 -12.79
CA LEU A 260 8.41 -4.78 -12.15
C LEU A 260 8.66 -3.44 -12.86
N PRO A 261 8.74 -3.36 -14.21
CA PRO A 261 8.92 -2.09 -14.91
C PRO A 261 7.80 -1.08 -14.64
N GLU A 262 6.54 -1.53 -14.57
CA GLU A 262 5.38 -0.67 -14.30
C GLU A 262 5.48 -0.05 -12.89
N PHE A 263 5.96 -0.81 -11.90
CA PHE A 263 6.20 -0.30 -10.56
C PHE A 263 7.39 0.64 -10.47
N VAL A 264 8.47 0.38 -11.22
CA VAL A 264 9.66 1.25 -11.29
C VAL A 264 9.34 2.59 -11.95
N GLU A 265 8.45 2.62 -12.94
CA GLU A 265 7.99 3.87 -13.58
C GLU A 265 7.13 4.73 -12.64
N SER A 266 6.52 4.11 -11.64
CA SER A 266 5.55 4.75 -10.74
C SER A 266 6.19 5.70 -9.72
N GLU A 267 5.35 6.46 -9.03
CA GLU A 267 5.80 7.28 -7.91
C GLU A 267 6.48 6.44 -6.80
N PRO A 268 7.49 7.00 -6.09
CA PRO A 268 8.22 6.26 -5.06
C PRO A 268 7.34 5.62 -3.99
N VAL A 269 6.23 6.27 -3.61
CA VAL A 269 5.28 5.74 -2.63
C VAL A 269 4.60 4.46 -3.14
N VAL A 270 4.23 4.45 -4.42
CA VAL A 270 3.58 3.31 -5.09
C VAL A 270 4.59 2.17 -5.27
N TYR A 271 5.81 2.49 -5.70
CA TYR A 271 6.90 1.52 -5.83
C TYR A 271 7.21 0.82 -4.50
N LYS A 272 7.41 1.57 -3.41
CA LYS A 272 7.66 1.01 -2.07
C LYS A 272 6.52 0.13 -1.59
N ALA A 273 5.27 0.57 -1.78
CA ALA A 273 4.09 -0.22 -1.42
C ALA A 273 4.04 -1.55 -2.20
N ALA A 274 4.41 -1.55 -3.48
CA ALA A 274 4.50 -2.76 -4.28
C ALA A 274 5.60 -3.71 -3.78
N LEU A 275 6.81 -3.22 -3.50
CA LEU A 275 7.93 -4.02 -2.96
C LEU A 275 7.55 -4.71 -1.64
N ALA A 276 7.06 -3.93 -0.67
CA ALA A 276 6.64 -4.46 0.63
C ALA A 276 5.56 -5.54 0.49
N ARG A 277 4.61 -5.32 -0.42
CA ARG A 277 3.51 -6.26 -0.66
C ARG A 277 3.96 -7.51 -1.41
N MET A 278 4.91 -7.43 -2.33
CA MET A 278 5.49 -8.59 -3.03
C MET A 278 6.17 -9.58 -2.08
N SER A 279 6.80 -9.08 -1.01
CA SER A 279 7.49 -9.89 0.00
C SER A 279 6.65 -10.28 1.22
N GLU A 280 5.45 -9.71 1.40
CA GLU A 280 4.63 -9.81 2.62
C GLU A 280 4.45 -11.25 3.12
N ARG A 281 4.36 -12.23 2.20
CA ARG A 281 4.08 -13.63 2.54
C ARG A 281 5.30 -14.54 2.56
N ILE A 282 6.42 -14.10 1.99
CA ILE A 282 7.66 -14.88 1.90
C ILE A 282 8.78 -14.26 2.75
N GLU A 283 8.41 -13.52 3.80
CA GLU A 283 9.36 -12.81 4.67
C GLU A 283 10.41 -13.77 5.29
N ARG A 284 10.00 -15.01 5.62
CA ARG A 284 10.92 -16.02 6.16
C ARG A 284 12.04 -16.42 5.19
N GLN A 285 11.85 -16.24 3.89
CA GLN A 285 12.84 -16.54 2.85
C GLN A 285 13.40 -15.26 2.21
N LYS A 286 13.30 -14.11 2.88
CA LYS A 286 13.69 -12.80 2.32
C LYS A 286 15.14 -12.73 1.82
N LEU A 287 16.04 -13.56 2.36
CA LEU A 287 17.46 -13.67 2.00
C LEU A 287 17.75 -14.69 0.91
N ILE A 288 16.75 -15.39 0.38
CA ILE A 288 16.97 -16.51 -0.54
C ILE A 288 16.57 -16.07 -1.95
N PHE A 289 17.48 -16.26 -2.89
CA PHE A 289 17.13 -16.33 -4.31
C PHE A 289 16.70 -17.76 -4.63
N ARG A 290 15.48 -17.97 -5.12
CA ARG A 290 14.97 -19.32 -5.42
C ARG A 290 15.43 -19.74 -6.81
N GLU A 291 16.35 -20.69 -6.90
CA GLU A 291 16.78 -21.27 -8.18
C GLU A 291 15.76 -22.31 -8.69
N GLY A 292 15.39 -22.20 -9.97
CA GLY A 292 14.32 -23.00 -10.59
C GLY A 292 13.06 -22.18 -10.89
N GLY A 293 12.36 -22.50 -11.99
CA GLY A 293 11.07 -21.90 -12.35
C GLY A 293 9.95 -22.28 -11.37
N ASP A 294 8.78 -21.66 -11.49
CA ASP A 294 7.56 -21.97 -10.71
C ASP A 294 6.97 -23.37 -11.04
N ALA A 295 7.80 -24.40 -11.17
CA ALA A 295 7.42 -25.75 -11.60
C ALA A 295 6.31 -26.37 -10.72
N ASP A 296 6.19 -25.91 -9.47
CA ASP A 296 5.14 -26.37 -8.56
C ASP A 296 4.03 -25.34 -8.27
N ASN A 297 4.12 -24.07 -8.72
CA ASN A 297 3.16 -23.00 -8.36
C ASN A 297 2.86 -22.86 -6.84
N ILE A 298 3.67 -23.46 -5.95
CA ILE A 298 3.36 -23.54 -4.51
C ILE A 298 3.56 -22.19 -3.81
N ILE A 299 4.44 -21.31 -4.34
CA ILE A 299 4.90 -20.11 -3.61
C ILE A 299 4.67 -18.83 -4.44
N SER A 300 3.57 -18.13 -4.15
CA SER A 300 3.28 -16.79 -4.67
C SER A 300 4.09 -15.70 -3.98
N GLY A 301 4.46 -14.66 -4.73
CA GLY A 301 5.25 -13.52 -4.26
C GLY A 301 6.72 -13.57 -4.70
N MET A 302 7.48 -12.58 -4.26
CA MET A 302 8.91 -12.42 -4.59
C MET A 302 9.69 -12.01 -3.33
N THR A 303 10.80 -12.71 -3.06
CA THR A 303 11.66 -12.41 -1.90
C THR A 303 12.36 -11.05 -2.09
N LEU A 304 12.80 -10.42 -1.00
CA LEU A 304 13.51 -9.14 -1.10
C LEU A 304 14.85 -9.27 -1.84
N CYS A 305 15.54 -10.41 -1.67
CA CYS A 305 16.72 -10.76 -2.45
C CYS A 305 16.38 -10.84 -3.96
N GLU A 306 15.34 -11.58 -4.34
CA GLU A 306 14.87 -11.68 -5.73
C GLU A 306 14.49 -10.31 -6.31
N GLN A 307 13.77 -9.47 -5.55
CA GLN A 307 13.39 -8.13 -5.99
C GLN A 307 14.61 -7.29 -6.36
N LEU A 308 15.68 -7.31 -5.54
CA LEU A 308 16.93 -6.63 -5.87
C LEU A 308 17.63 -7.24 -7.09
N VAL A 309 17.71 -8.57 -7.18
CA VAL A 309 18.37 -9.24 -8.32
C VAL A 309 17.65 -8.94 -9.63
N PHE A 310 16.33 -9.12 -9.68
CA PHE A 310 15.54 -8.83 -10.89
C PHE A 310 15.53 -7.35 -11.25
N LEU A 311 15.55 -6.46 -10.26
CA LEU A 311 15.74 -5.04 -10.51
C LEU A 311 17.08 -4.81 -11.23
N HIS A 312 18.18 -5.43 -10.80
CA HIS A 312 19.48 -5.27 -11.46
C HIS A 312 19.54 -5.92 -12.85
N GLN A 313 18.85 -7.04 -13.05
CA GLN A 313 18.74 -7.72 -14.34
C GLN A 313 17.80 -6.98 -15.33
N LEU A 314 17.04 -5.98 -14.87
CA LEU A 314 16.10 -5.23 -15.69
C LEU A 314 16.82 -4.48 -16.82
N LYS A 315 16.51 -4.86 -18.06
CA LYS A 315 16.93 -4.13 -19.26
C LYS A 315 16.06 -2.90 -19.45
N PHE A 316 16.31 -1.86 -18.64
CA PHE A 316 15.49 -0.64 -18.58
C PHE A 316 15.24 0.03 -19.95
N LYS A 317 16.18 -0.08 -20.89
CA LYS A 317 16.01 0.45 -22.26
C LYS A 317 14.91 -0.26 -23.05
N ASP A 318 14.81 -1.58 -22.91
CA ASP A 318 13.89 -2.41 -23.67
C ASP A 318 12.43 -2.19 -23.23
N VAL A 319 12.25 -1.77 -21.98
CA VAL A 319 10.96 -1.48 -21.35
C VAL A 319 10.62 0.02 -21.33
N GLY A 320 11.40 0.87 -22.02
CA GLY A 320 11.12 2.31 -22.15
C GLY A 320 11.42 3.16 -20.90
N LEU A 321 12.11 2.61 -19.90
CA LEU A 321 12.52 3.34 -18.71
C LEU A 321 13.77 4.19 -18.97
N THR A 322 13.86 5.35 -18.34
CA THR A 322 15.08 6.15 -18.36
C THR A 322 16.14 5.57 -17.42
N GLN A 323 17.42 5.79 -17.73
CA GLN A 323 18.52 5.40 -16.83
C GLN A 323 18.36 6.03 -15.43
N ARG A 324 17.79 7.24 -15.35
CA ARG A 324 17.53 7.93 -14.08
C ARG A 324 16.51 7.16 -13.24
N GLN A 325 15.34 6.82 -13.80
CA GLN A 325 14.31 6.06 -13.08
C GLN A 325 14.84 4.72 -12.57
N TYR A 326 15.60 4.02 -13.41
CA TYR A 326 16.23 2.76 -13.03
C TYR A 326 17.19 2.90 -11.82
N LEU A 327 18.08 3.89 -11.86
CA LEU A 327 19.03 4.13 -10.79
C LEU A 327 18.37 4.69 -9.52
N ASP A 328 17.33 5.51 -9.67
CA ASP A 328 16.55 6.03 -8.55
C ASP A 328 15.78 4.89 -7.85
N ALA A 329 15.27 3.89 -8.58
CA ALA A 329 14.64 2.71 -8.00
C ALA A 329 15.62 1.85 -7.18
N ILE A 330 16.84 1.63 -7.68
CA ILE A 330 17.89 0.95 -6.90
C ILE A 330 18.21 1.75 -5.64
N ARG A 331 18.36 3.07 -5.79
CA ARG A 331 18.65 3.95 -4.65
C ARG A 331 17.56 3.89 -3.59
N ILE A 332 16.28 3.86 -3.98
CA ILE A 332 15.15 3.71 -3.07
C ILE A 332 15.28 2.42 -2.27
N CYS A 333 15.59 1.28 -2.90
CA CYS A 333 15.80 0.03 -2.17
C CYS A 333 16.96 0.16 -1.15
N LEU A 334 18.06 0.83 -1.52
CA LEU A 334 19.21 1.04 -0.61
C LEU A 334 18.98 2.10 0.48
N ASP A 335 17.94 2.92 0.38
CA ASP A 335 17.55 3.95 1.37
C ASP A 335 16.51 3.43 2.38
N GLU A 336 15.92 2.26 2.15
CA GLU A 336 14.85 1.67 2.96
C GLU A 336 15.39 0.58 3.90
N ASP A 337 16.18 0.99 4.90
CA ASP A 337 16.89 0.08 5.82
C ASP A 337 15.93 -0.83 6.63
N GLU A 338 14.68 -0.40 6.83
CA GLU A 338 13.64 -1.20 7.48
C GLU A 338 13.22 -2.42 6.66
N ILE A 339 13.26 -2.31 5.33
CA ILE A 339 12.84 -3.36 4.39
C ILE A 339 14.08 -4.09 3.89
N PHE A 340 15.03 -3.37 3.28
CA PHE A 340 16.26 -3.92 2.70
C PHE A 340 17.43 -3.76 3.66
N THR A 341 17.46 -4.62 4.66
CA THR A 341 18.57 -4.68 5.62
C THR A 341 19.89 -5.06 4.95
N ASP A 342 21.01 -4.78 5.62
CA ASP A 342 22.37 -5.11 5.19
C ASP A 342 22.50 -6.57 4.71
N GLN A 343 21.85 -7.49 5.42
CA GLN A 343 21.86 -8.92 5.09
C GLN A 343 21.17 -9.21 3.74
N ILE A 344 20.09 -8.49 3.42
CA ILE A 344 19.37 -8.65 2.15
C ILE A 344 20.21 -8.09 1.01
N ILE A 345 20.79 -6.91 1.20
CA ILE A 345 21.67 -6.29 0.20
C ILE A 345 22.88 -7.18 -0.07
N MET A 346 23.54 -7.65 0.99
CA MET A 346 24.65 -8.59 0.92
C MET A 346 24.25 -9.85 0.17
N SER A 347 23.12 -10.47 0.51
CA SER A 347 22.61 -11.68 -0.16
C SER A 347 22.39 -11.48 -1.67
N ALA A 348 21.76 -10.37 -2.07
CA ALA A 348 21.52 -10.09 -3.49
C ALA A 348 22.83 -9.86 -4.27
N LEU A 349 23.78 -9.11 -3.70
CA LEU A 349 25.10 -8.88 -4.29
C LEU A 349 25.93 -10.18 -4.35
N ASP A 350 25.88 -10.98 -3.29
CA ASP A 350 26.55 -12.28 -3.21
C ASP A 350 26.03 -13.23 -4.29
N TYR A 351 24.71 -13.31 -4.48
CA TYR A 351 24.08 -14.12 -5.52
C TYR A 351 24.55 -13.70 -6.93
N MET A 352 24.44 -12.42 -7.28
CA MET A 352 24.81 -11.93 -8.61
C MET A 352 26.31 -12.11 -8.90
N SER A 353 27.19 -11.87 -7.92
CA SER A 353 28.63 -12.12 -8.08
C SER A 353 28.97 -13.61 -8.14
N GLY A 354 28.22 -14.47 -7.45
CA GLY A 354 28.34 -15.92 -7.54
C GLY A 354 28.02 -16.43 -8.94
N LYS A 355 26.91 -15.97 -9.54
CA LYS A 355 26.53 -16.29 -10.93
C LYS A 355 27.56 -15.81 -11.96
N PHE A 356 28.16 -14.66 -11.71
CA PHE A 356 29.25 -14.15 -12.54
C PHE A 356 30.53 -15.00 -12.42
N LEU A 357 30.90 -15.43 -11.21
CA LEU A 357 32.08 -16.26 -10.97
C LEU A 357 32.02 -17.59 -11.73
N ILE A 358 30.85 -18.24 -11.74
CA ILE A 358 30.65 -19.51 -12.45
C ILE A 358 30.42 -19.33 -13.97
N GLY A 359 30.33 -18.09 -14.45
CA GLY A 359 30.15 -17.77 -15.88
C GLY A 359 28.74 -18.04 -16.43
N GLU A 360 27.73 -18.20 -15.57
CA GLU A 360 26.34 -18.45 -15.97
C GLU A 360 25.67 -17.17 -16.48
N GLU A 361 25.93 -16.03 -15.82
CA GLU A 361 25.41 -14.71 -16.18
C GLU A 361 26.50 -13.62 -16.12
N GLY A 362 26.37 -12.57 -16.93
CA GLY A 362 27.22 -11.39 -16.85
C GLY A 362 26.82 -10.46 -15.69
N LEU A 363 27.77 -9.66 -15.19
CA LEU A 363 27.45 -8.67 -14.15
C LEU A 363 26.41 -7.65 -14.64
N PRO A 364 25.36 -7.39 -13.85
CA PRO A 364 24.39 -6.36 -14.17
C PRO A 364 25.01 -4.97 -14.36
N LEU A 365 24.42 -4.15 -15.23
CA LEU A 365 24.99 -2.85 -15.62
C LEU A 365 25.26 -1.92 -14.42
N ALA A 366 24.38 -1.93 -13.41
CA ALA A 366 24.49 -1.08 -12.24
C ALA A 366 25.27 -1.72 -11.09
N TYR A 367 25.76 -2.96 -11.23
CA TYR A 367 26.31 -3.76 -10.14
C TYR A 367 27.37 -3.02 -9.31
N MET A 368 28.48 -2.60 -9.94
CA MET A 368 29.53 -1.90 -9.20
C MET A 368 29.10 -0.53 -8.66
N ARG A 369 28.16 0.14 -9.32
CA ARG A 369 27.60 1.40 -8.81
C ARG A 369 26.79 1.15 -7.54
N THR A 370 26.00 0.09 -7.51
CA THR A 370 25.27 -0.37 -6.31
C THR A 370 26.26 -0.71 -5.21
N THR A 371 27.32 -1.48 -5.49
CA THR A 371 28.36 -1.80 -4.49
C THR A 371 28.99 -0.54 -3.89
N ILE A 372 29.34 0.46 -4.70
CA ILE A 372 29.89 1.74 -4.20
C ILE A 372 28.88 2.45 -3.28
N LEU A 373 27.60 2.53 -3.69
CA LEU A 373 26.56 3.15 -2.87
C LEU A 373 26.34 2.38 -1.55
N THR A 374 26.40 1.05 -1.60
CA THR A 374 26.33 0.19 -0.42
C THR A 374 27.47 0.49 0.54
N CYS A 375 28.72 0.63 0.07
CA CYS A 375 29.83 1.00 0.96
C CYS A 375 29.64 2.33 1.69
N THR A 376 29.00 3.31 1.04
CA THR A 376 28.73 4.62 1.63
C THR A 376 27.60 4.58 2.65
N LYS A 377 26.55 3.78 2.43
CA LYS A 377 25.35 3.74 3.28
C LYS A 377 25.37 2.65 4.35
N HIS A 378 25.94 1.50 4.03
CA HIS A 378 25.90 0.27 4.82
C HIS A 378 27.32 -0.09 5.28
N GLU A 379 27.84 0.66 6.25
CA GLU A 379 29.24 0.53 6.69
C GLU A 379 29.59 -0.87 7.22
N SER A 380 28.61 -1.54 7.81
CA SER A 380 28.69 -2.93 8.30
C SER A 380 29.10 -3.93 7.21
N LEU A 381 28.85 -3.62 5.93
CA LEU A 381 29.14 -4.49 4.80
C LEU A 381 30.55 -4.29 4.22
N ARG A 382 31.25 -3.20 4.57
CA ARG A 382 32.62 -2.93 4.10
C ARG A 382 33.58 -4.11 4.34
N PRO A 383 33.58 -4.77 5.51
CA PRO A 383 34.40 -5.97 5.76
C PRO A 383 34.18 -7.07 4.73
N TRP A 384 32.92 -7.43 4.49
CA TRP A 384 32.55 -8.48 3.52
C TRP A 384 32.90 -8.06 2.09
N ILE A 385 32.72 -6.78 1.74
CA ILE A 385 33.07 -6.26 0.42
C ILE A 385 34.58 -6.37 0.17
N CYS A 386 35.42 -5.98 1.14
CA CYS A 386 36.87 -6.05 1.02
C CYS A 386 37.41 -7.49 1.02
N GLU A 387 36.93 -8.34 1.93
CA GLU A 387 37.50 -9.67 2.17
C GLU A 387 36.92 -10.75 1.23
N VAL A 388 35.70 -10.57 0.72
CA VAL A 388 34.99 -11.58 -0.07
C VAL A 388 34.64 -11.08 -1.47
N LEU A 389 33.92 -9.96 -1.57
CA LEU A 389 33.34 -9.55 -2.85
C LEU A 389 34.39 -9.08 -3.85
N LEU A 390 35.25 -8.13 -3.48
CA LEU A 390 36.27 -7.58 -4.39
C LEU A 390 37.26 -8.65 -4.89
N PRO A 391 37.80 -9.56 -4.04
CA PRO A 391 38.63 -10.68 -4.48
C PRO A 391 37.89 -11.60 -5.46
N ARG A 392 36.63 -11.97 -5.17
CA ARG A 392 35.81 -12.83 -6.04
C ARG A 392 35.64 -12.23 -7.45
N LEU A 393 35.44 -10.92 -7.55
CA LEU A 393 35.29 -10.24 -8.84
C LEU A 393 36.58 -10.26 -9.67
N ILE A 394 37.76 -10.24 -9.02
CA ILE A 394 39.04 -10.40 -9.71
C ILE A 394 39.16 -11.82 -10.28
N GLU A 395 38.84 -12.83 -9.47
CA GLU A 395 38.84 -14.24 -9.90
C GLU A 395 37.91 -14.46 -11.11
N ALA A 396 36.72 -13.85 -11.07
CA ALA A 396 35.75 -13.83 -12.16
C ALA A 396 36.15 -12.95 -13.37
N ARG A 397 37.34 -12.32 -13.34
CA ARG A 397 37.88 -11.47 -14.40
C ARG A 397 37.02 -10.25 -14.74
N VAL A 398 36.54 -9.53 -13.72
CA VAL A 398 35.77 -8.27 -13.86
C VAL A 398 36.46 -7.21 -14.73
N PHE A 399 37.80 -7.24 -14.81
CA PHE A 399 38.61 -6.34 -15.65
C PHE A 399 38.37 -6.48 -17.16
N THR A 400 37.64 -7.51 -17.60
CA THR A 400 37.24 -7.68 -19.00
C THR A 400 36.16 -6.67 -19.44
N ASP A 401 35.27 -6.26 -18.54
CA ASP A 401 34.32 -5.18 -18.78
C ASP A 401 34.89 -3.86 -18.24
N ARG A 402 35.25 -2.96 -19.16
CA ARG A 402 35.83 -1.65 -18.82
C ARG A 402 34.99 -0.86 -17.80
N ARG A 403 33.67 -0.93 -17.86
CA ARG A 403 32.77 -0.16 -16.98
C ARG A 403 32.75 -0.75 -15.57
N GLN A 404 32.62 -2.07 -15.48
CA GLN A 404 32.66 -2.76 -14.18
C GLN A 404 34.06 -2.63 -13.57
N TRP A 405 35.11 -2.70 -14.37
CA TRP A 405 36.48 -2.49 -13.93
C TRP A 405 36.69 -1.10 -13.32
N GLU A 406 36.22 -0.05 -13.98
CA GLU A 406 36.28 1.30 -13.44
C GLU A 406 35.53 1.44 -12.11
N GLY A 407 34.37 0.81 -11.99
CA GLY A 407 33.63 0.73 -10.74
C GLY A 407 34.39 -0.03 -9.64
N TRP A 408 35.02 -1.16 -9.99
CA TRP A 408 35.83 -1.96 -9.08
C TRP A 408 37.00 -1.13 -8.52
N MET A 409 37.77 -0.47 -9.39
CA MET A 409 38.91 0.33 -8.94
C MET A 409 38.49 1.49 -8.03
N ARG A 410 37.38 2.16 -8.35
CA ARG A 410 36.84 3.22 -7.50
C ARG A 410 36.39 2.69 -6.13
N CYS A 411 35.74 1.52 -6.10
CA CYS A 411 35.31 0.88 -4.87
C CYS A 411 36.51 0.47 -4.00
N ALA A 412 37.54 -0.13 -4.60
CA ALA A 412 38.77 -0.51 -3.93
C ALA A 412 39.47 0.71 -3.32
N SER A 413 39.70 1.77 -4.10
CA SER A 413 40.36 3.00 -3.65
C SER A 413 39.63 3.67 -2.49
N MET A 414 38.30 3.68 -2.53
CA MET A 414 37.49 4.25 -1.45
C MET A 414 37.63 3.50 -0.11
N LEU A 415 37.99 2.21 -0.14
CA LEU A 415 38.11 1.35 1.03
C LEU A 415 39.58 1.06 1.42
N GLU A 416 40.54 1.75 0.80
CA GLU A 416 41.97 1.56 1.10
C GLU A 416 42.34 2.00 2.51
N GLU A 417 41.78 3.13 2.97
CA GLU A 417 42.09 3.76 4.26
C GLU A 417 41.29 3.16 5.44
N GLU A 418 40.43 2.17 5.19
CA GLU A 418 39.56 1.57 6.19
C GLU A 418 40.28 0.48 7.03
N PRO A 419 39.87 0.24 8.29
CA PRO A 419 40.52 -0.73 9.18
C PRO A 419 40.59 -2.15 8.60
N LYS A 420 39.58 -2.53 7.81
CA LYS A 420 39.54 -3.75 6.99
C LYS A 420 39.68 -3.34 5.53
N SER A 421 40.94 -3.11 5.15
CA SER A 421 41.30 -2.47 3.89
C SER A 421 41.12 -3.38 2.67
N SER A 422 40.79 -2.78 1.53
CA SER A 422 40.81 -3.40 0.21
C SER A 422 42.21 -3.76 -0.30
N ILE A 423 43.28 -3.38 0.43
CA ILE A 423 44.69 -3.63 0.08
C ILE A 423 44.94 -5.09 -0.31
N GLN A 424 44.38 -6.06 0.42
CA GLN A 424 44.58 -7.47 0.10
C GLN A 424 44.01 -7.84 -1.28
N ALA A 425 42.85 -7.31 -1.65
CA ALA A 425 42.27 -7.52 -2.99
C ALA A 425 43.12 -6.85 -4.08
N ILE A 426 43.68 -5.66 -3.81
CA ILE A 426 44.55 -4.93 -4.74
C ILE A 426 45.86 -5.68 -4.98
N LEU A 427 46.47 -6.25 -3.92
CA LEU A 427 47.69 -7.04 -4.05
C LEU A 427 47.50 -8.33 -4.87
N ASN A 428 46.27 -8.87 -4.89
CA ASN A 428 45.93 -10.06 -5.68
C ASN A 428 45.66 -9.76 -7.17
N LEU A 429 45.84 -8.51 -7.63
CA LEU A 429 45.65 -8.16 -9.04
C LEU A 429 46.76 -8.73 -9.93
N PRO A 430 46.43 -9.16 -11.17
CA PRO A 430 47.44 -9.43 -12.19
C PRO A 430 48.32 -8.20 -12.45
N GLU A 431 49.60 -8.42 -12.76
CA GLU A 431 50.63 -7.36 -12.86
C GLU A 431 50.21 -6.18 -13.76
N GLU A 432 49.58 -6.46 -14.91
CA GLU A 432 49.10 -5.43 -15.82
C GLU A 432 47.95 -4.59 -15.21
N GLN A 433 47.03 -5.23 -14.51
CA GLN A 433 45.90 -4.54 -13.88
C GLN A 433 46.34 -3.74 -12.65
N LEU A 434 47.31 -4.25 -11.90
CA LEU A 434 47.94 -3.53 -10.79
C LEU A 434 48.65 -2.26 -11.28
N ARG A 435 49.33 -2.31 -12.43
CA ARG A 435 49.97 -1.14 -13.05
C ARG A 435 48.93 -0.08 -13.45
N ILE A 436 47.83 -0.50 -14.07
CA ILE A 436 46.72 0.39 -14.45
C ILE A 436 46.08 1.04 -13.22
N TYR A 437 45.83 0.24 -12.17
CA TYR A 437 45.27 0.72 -10.92
C TYR A 437 46.16 1.81 -10.28
N ARG A 438 47.46 1.50 -10.13
CA ARG A 438 48.45 2.44 -9.59
C ARG A 438 48.48 3.72 -10.43
N SER A 439 48.64 3.64 -11.75
CA SER A 439 48.66 4.82 -12.61
C SER A 439 47.46 5.77 -12.46
N ARG A 440 46.32 5.31 -11.94
CA ARG A 440 45.09 6.08 -11.82
C ARG A 440 44.82 6.59 -10.40
N TYR A 441 45.25 5.87 -9.38
CA TYR A 441 44.96 6.18 -7.96
C TYR A 441 46.23 6.38 -7.11
N SER A 442 47.43 6.19 -7.66
CA SER A 442 48.72 6.31 -6.93
C SER A 442 49.28 7.73 -6.86
N ASP A 443 48.46 8.71 -6.50
CA ASP A 443 48.96 9.96 -5.89
C ASP A 443 48.69 10.01 -4.37
N THR A 444 47.91 9.09 -3.81
CA THR A 444 47.62 9.03 -2.35
C THR A 444 48.47 8.03 -1.57
N ALA A 445 49.17 7.10 -2.24
CA ALA A 445 49.91 6.01 -1.58
C ALA A 445 51.41 6.30 -1.35
N ALA A 446 51.92 7.49 -1.71
CA ALA A 446 53.34 7.83 -1.60
C ALA A 446 53.77 8.31 -0.18
N THR A 447 52.85 8.40 0.78
CA THR A 447 53.13 8.92 2.14
C THR A 447 53.08 7.88 3.27
N ALA A 448 53.05 6.58 2.95
CA ALA A 448 53.10 5.53 3.96
C ALA A 448 54.04 4.39 3.55
N VAL A 449 55.34 4.70 3.43
CA VAL A 449 56.45 3.75 3.62
C VAL A 449 57.45 4.38 4.55
#